data_AF-A0A1E3UPN6-F1
#
_entry.id   AF-A0A1E3UPN6-F1
#
_cell.length_a   1.000
_cell.length_b   1.000
_cell.length_c   1.000
_cell.angle_alpha   90.00
_cell.angle_beta   90.00
_cell.angle_gamma   90.00
#
_symmetry.space_group_name_H-M   'P 1'
#
loop_
_entity.id
_entity.type
_entity.pdbx_description
1 polymer ?
#
loop_
_entity_poly.entity_id
_entity_poly.type
_entity_poly.pdbx_seq_one_letter_code
_entity_poly.pdbx_strand_id
1 'polypeptide(L)' 'MTERVPSLLRDVGIPEEFLFRYLHKFSGGQRQRIGIARAIALDPALIVCDGPVSALDVSVQNQIRSCY' A
#
# COMPACT_ATOMS: atom_id res chain seq x y z
N MET A 1 -11.72 -10.12 -11.98
CA MET A 1 -11.77 -9.15 -10.87
C MET A 1 -11.01 -9.61 -9.61
N THR A 2 -10.80 -10.91 -9.40
CA THR A 2 -10.23 -11.48 -8.16
C THR A 2 -8.74 -11.20 -7.93
N GLU A 3 -7.95 -10.85 -8.97
CA GLU A 3 -6.49 -10.70 -8.85
C GLU A 3 -6.01 -9.29 -8.45
N ARG A 4 -6.85 -8.26 -8.55
CA ARG A 4 -6.42 -6.87 -8.33
C ARG A 4 -6.01 -6.59 -6.89
N VAL A 5 -6.73 -7.12 -5.91
CA VAL A 5 -6.39 -6.89 -4.49
C VAL A 5 -5.09 -7.59 -4.10
N PRO A 6 -4.88 -8.89 -4.42
CA PRO A 6 -3.58 -9.53 -4.21
C PRO A 6 -2.42 -8.82 -4.92
N SER A 7 -2.61 -8.34 -6.16
CA SER A 7 -1.54 -7.62 -6.87
C SER A 7 -1.17 -6.32 -6.17
N LEU A 8 -2.16 -5.52 -5.75
CA LEU A 8 -1.93 -4.27 -5.04
C LEU A 8 -1.19 -4.46 -3.71
N LEU A 9 -1.50 -5.54 -2.97
CA LEU A 9 -0.75 -5.87 -1.76
C LEU A 9 0.71 -6.16 -2.06
N ARG A 10 1.00 -6.94 -3.12
CA ARG A 10 2.37 -7.21 -3.57
C ARG A 10 3.10 -5.93 -3.98
N ASP A 11 2.44 -5.04 -4.72
CA ASP A 11 3.02 -3.77 -5.17
C ASP A 11 3.48 -2.93 -3.96
N VAL A 12 2.68 -2.88 -2.89
CA VAL A 12 3.04 -2.17 -1.65
C VAL A 12 3.85 -3.01 -0.65
N GLY A 13 4.35 -4.18 -1.05
CA GLY A 13 5.24 -5.01 -0.23
C GLY A 13 4.54 -5.62 0.99
N ILE A 14 3.26 -5.93 0.85
CA ILE A 14 2.45 -6.67 1.83
C ILE A 14 2.20 -8.08 1.26
N PRO A 15 2.59 -9.15 1.98
CA PRO A 15 2.30 -10.51 1.54
C PRO A 15 0.79 -10.75 1.37
N GLU A 16 0.41 -11.48 0.32
CA GLU A 16 -1.00 -11.80 0.03
C GLU A 16 -1.66 -12.65 1.12
N GLU A 17 -0.89 -13.42 1.88
CA GLU A 17 -1.34 -14.13 3.09
C GLU A 17 -1.93 -13.20 4.16
N PHE A 18 -1.72 -11.88 4.06
CA PHE A 18 -2.27 -10.91 5.00
C PHE A 18 -3.64 -10.37 4.57
N LEU A 19 -4.19 -10.81 3.43
CA LEU A 19 -5.44 -10.30 2.84
C LEU A 19 -6.62 -10.24 3.84
N PHE A 20 -6.71 -11.25 4.71
CA PHE A 20 -7.81 -11.39 5.67
C PHE A 20 -7.42 -10.96 7.10
N ARG A 21 -6.26 -10.33 7.30
CA ARG A 21 -5.86 -9.82 8.63
C ARG A 21 -6.60 -8.52 8.96
N TYR A 22 -6.94 -8.36 10.24
CA TYR A 22 -7.53 -7.11 10.73
C TYR A 22 -6.50 -5.97 10.78
N LEU A 23 -6.94 -4.73 10.49
CA LEU A 23 -6.09 -3.52 10.43
C LEU A 23 -5.20 -3.30 11.67
N HIS A 24 -5.70 -3.63 12.86
CA HIS A 24 -4.96 -3.47 14.11
C HIS A 24 -3.80 -4.46 14.27
N LYS A 25 -3.71 -5.49 13.42
CA LYS A 25 -2.61 -6.47 13.39
C LYS A 25 -1.43 -6.01 12.53
N PHE A 26 -1.54 -4.88 11.84
CA PHE A 26 -0.48 -4.32 11.01
C PHE A 26 0.31 -3.24 11.76
N SER A 27 1.59 -3.07 11.45
CA SER A 27 2.41 -1.96 11.94
C SER A 27 1.94 -0.61 11.35
N GLY A 28 2.40 0.51 11.93
CA GLY A 28 2.07 1.85 11.41
C GLY A 28 2.45 2.00 9.92
N GLY A 29 3.66 1.60 9.55
CA GLY A 29 4.10 1.64 8.15
C GLY A 29 3.35 0.68 7.24
N GLN A 30 2.94 -0.51 7.72
CA GLN A 30 2.07 -1.40 6.94
C GLN A 30 0.70 -0.79 6.69
N ARG A 31 0.11 -0.09 7.68
CA ARG A 31 -1.17 0.62 7.51
C ARG A 31 -1.07 1.77 6.51
N GLN A 32 0.03 2.52 6.50
CA GLN A 32 0.28 3.55 5.47
C GLN A 32 0.31 2.93 4.07
N ARG A 33 1.06 1.85 3.90
CA ARG A 33 1.18 1.12 2.62
C ARG A 33 -0.16 0.57 2.13
N ILE A 34 -0.97 0.01 3.03
CA ILE A 34 -2.34 -0.41 2.71
C ILE A 34 -3.21 0.80 2.31
N GLY A 35 -3.05 1.95 2.98
CA GLY A 35 -3.72 3.20 2.61
C GLY A 35 -3.40 3.63 1.18
N ILE A 36 -2.13 3.53 0.77
CA ILE A 36 -1.68 3.83 -0.59
C ILE A 36 -2.27 2.83 -1.60
N ALA A 37 -2.19 1.53 -1.32
CA ALA A 37 -2.81 0.48 -2.15
C ALA A 37 -4.31 0.73 -2.37
N ARG A 38 -5.02 1.20 -1.34
CA ARG A 38 -6.43 1.58 -1.43
C ARG A 38 -6.65 2.83 -2.28
N ALA A 39 -5.77 3.82 -2.21
CA ALA A 39 -5.86 5.04 -3.01
C ALA A 39 -5.68 4.76 -4.50
N ILE A 40 -4.75 3.88 -4.88
CA ILE A 40 -4.48 3.51 -6.29
C ILE A 40 -5.42 2.40 -6.82
N ALA A 41 -6.25 1.80 -5.97
CA ALA A 41 -6.98 0.57 -6.31
C ALA A 41 -7.88 0.72 -7.55
N LEU A 42 -8.49 1.90 -7.72
CA LEU A 42 -9.42 2.24 -8.79
C LEU A 42 -8.77 3.01 -9.95
N ASP A 43 -7.43 3.02 -10.03
CA ASP A 43 -6.68 3.71 -11.08
C ASP A 43 -7.10 5.19 -11.24
N PRO A 44 -7.00 5.99 -10.17
CA PRO A 44 -7.43 7.39 -10.22
C PRO A 44 -6.49 8.21 -11.12
N ALA A 45 -7.05 9.17 -11.85
CA ALA A 45 -6.27 10.08 -12.70
C ALA A 45 -5.38 11.06 -11.89
N LEU A 46 -5.66 11.24 -10.59
CA LEU A 46 -4.91 12.12 -9.71
C LEU A 46 -4.99 11.63 -8.26
N ILE A 47 -3.85 11.62 -7.56
CA ILE A 47 -3.76 11.36 -6.13
C ILE A 47 -3.00 12.54 -5.49
N VAL A 48 -3.59 13.13 -4.45
CA VAL A 48 -2.93 14.14 -3.62
C VAL A 48 -2.57 13.51 -2.29
N CYS A 49 -1.31 13.62 -1.90
CA CYS A 49 -0.78 13.01 -0.68
C CYS A 49 -0.09 14.06 0.18
N ASP A 50 -0.26 13.95 1.50
CA ASP A 50 0.56 14.67 2.47
C ASP A 50 1.36 13.64 3.30
N GLY A 51 2.68 13.68 3.17
CA GLY A 51 3.61 12.77 3.86
C GLY A 51 3.28 11.26 3.78
N PRO A 52 2.87 10.69 2.62
CA PRO A 52 2.31 9.34 2.54
C PRO A 52 3.28 8.21 2.94
N VAL A 53 4.58 8.49 2.83
CA VAL A 53 5.66 7.52 3.10
C VAL A 53 6.60 7.99 4.22
N SER A 54 6.22 9.04 4.96
CA SER A 54 7.05 9.71 5.97
C SER A 54 7.52 8.81 7.11
N ALA A 55 6.76 7.77 7.44
CA ALA A 55 7.08 6.82 8.51
C ALA A 55 7.66 5.49 7.98
N LEU A 56 8.06 5.44 6.71
CA LEU A 56 8.63 4.24 6.08
C LEU A 56 10.16 4.37 5.95
N ASP A 57 10.85 3.24 6.06
CA ASP A 57 12.27 3.15 5.74
C ASP A 57 12.55 3.53 4.27
N VAL A 58 13.73 4.09 3.99
CA VAL A 58 14.13 4.59 2.67
C VAL A 58 13.97 3.52 1.57
N SER A 59 14.30 2.26 1.87
CA SER A 59 14.13 1.16 0.91
C SER A 59 12.67 0.97 0.49
N VAL A 60 11.76 1.07 1.45
CA VAL A 60 10.31 0.93 1.25
C VAL A 60 9.74 2.17 0.57
N GLN A 61 10.24 3.37 0.88
CA GLN A 61 9.81 4.60 0.19
C GLN A 61 10.04 4.50 -1.33
N ASN A 62 11.21 3.98 -1.74
CA ASN A 62 11.54 3.82 -3.15
C ASN A 62 10.62 2.83 -3.86
N GLN A 63 10.27 1.71 -3.19
CA GLN A 63 9.29 0.77 -3.72
C GLN A 63 7.90 1.41 -3.88
N ILE A 64 7.44 2.14 -2.87
CA ILE A 64 6.09 2.72 -2.90
C ILE A 64 5.96 3.82 -3.95
N ARG A 65 7.02 4.57 -4.21
CA ARG A 65 7.06 5.59 -5.28
C ARG A 65 6.95 5.01 -6.68
N SER A 66 7.19 3.71 -6.88
CA SER A 66 6.94 3.10 -8.19
C SER A 66 5.48 2.68 -8.38
N CYS A 67 4.64 2.75 -7.35
CA CYS A 67 3.24 2.32 -7.40
C CYS A 67 2.28 3.40 -7.92
N TYR A 68 2.70 4.67 -7.94
CA TYR A 68 1.90 5.82 -8.39
C TYR A 68 2.78 6.89 -9.03
#